data_AF-A0A853ACN5-F1
#
_entry.id   AF-A0A853ACN5-F1
#
_cell.length_a   1.000
_cell.length_b   1.000
_cell.length_c   1.000
_cell.angle_alpha   90.00
_cell.angle_beta   90.00
_cell.angle_gamma   90.00
#
_symmetry.space_group_name_H-M   'P 1'
#
loop_
_entity.id
_entity.type
_entity.pdbx_description
1 polymer ?
#
loop_
_entity_poly.entity_id
_entity_poly.type
_entity_poly.pdbx_seq_one_letter_code
_entity_poly.pdbx_strand_id
1 'polypeptide(L)'
;MGRITFTLDDAVHVRVQEEARRRGMSAAAWVRERIAAYLPASPPPPAGRRVFHAMGIGGSGRSDISERMEEILAGYAEGRDILREEEERQRRGPAT
;
A
#
# COMPACT_ATOMS: atom_id res chain seq x y z
N MET A 1 -5.07 -13.65 15.51
CA MET A 1 -4.63 -13.26 14.15
C MET A 1 -5.85 -12.94 13.31
N GLY A 2 -5.77 -11.96 12.39
CA GLY A 2 -6.80 -11.79 11.36
C GLY A 2 -6.63 -12.80 10.22
N ARG A 3 -7.71 -13.08 9.48
CA ARG A 3 -7.69 -13.82 8.21
C ARG A 3 -8.02 -12.84 7.09
N ILE A 4 -7.12 -12.74 6.11
CA ILE A 4 -7.32 -11.96 4.88
C ILE A 4 -7.35 -12.96 3.72
N THR A 5 -8.32 -12.79 2.82
CA THR A 5 -8.41 -13.55 1.56
C THR A 5 -8.08 -12.60 0.43
N PHE A 6 -7.19 -13.00 -0.48
CA PHE A 6 -6.83 -12.26 -1.69
C PHE A 6 -6.59 -13.24 -2.82
N THR A 7 -6.87 -12.82 -4.05
CA THR A 7 -6.60 -13.60 -5.27
C THR A 7 -5.13 -13.45 -5.65
N LEU A 8 -4.54 -14.52 -6.18
CA LEU A 8 -3.23 -14.52 -6.82
C LEU A 8 -3.38 -15.01 -8.26
N ASP A 9 -2.43 -14.63 -9.11
CA ASP A 9 -2.15 -15.33 -10.36
C ASP A 9 -1.64 -16.76 -10.07
N ASP A 10 -2.00 -17.72 -10.92
CA ASP A 10 -1.69 -19.14 -10.71
C ASP A 10 -0.18 -19.42 -10.67
N ALA A 11 0.65 -18.73 -11.48
CA ALA A 11 2.10 -18.90 -11.45
C ALA A 11 2.70 -18.33 -10.16
N VAL A 12 2.09 -17.30 -9.57
CA VAL A 12 2.46 -16.81 -8.24
C VAL A 12 2.02 -17.81 -7.16
N HIS A 13 0.82 -18.39 -7.26
CA HIS A 13 0.34 -19.42 -6.34
C HIS A 13 1.24 -20.66 -6.33
N VAL A 14 1.60 -21.20 -7.50
CA VAL A 14 2.52 -22.35 -7.61
C VAL A 14 3.85 -22.06 -6.91
N ARG A 15 4.48 -20.91 -7.20
CA ARG A 15 5.77 -20.54 -6.60
C ARG A 15 5.72 -20.37 -5.08
N VAL A 16 4.59 -19.88 -4.55
CA VAL A 16 4.34 -19.83 -3.09
C VAL A 16 4.32 -21.24 -2.49
N GLN A 17 3.59 -22.17 -3.11
CA GLN A 17 3.48 -23.55 -2.63
C GLN A 17 4.82 -24.30 -2.71
N GLU A 18 5.57 -24.12 -3.81
CA GLU A 18 6.88 -24.75 -4.00
C GLU A 18 7.91 -24.30 -2.97
N GLU A 19 8.03 -22.99 -2.73
CA GLU A 19 9.01 -22.44 -1.79
C GLU A 19 8.62 -22.74 -0.32
N ALA A 20 7.32 -22.76 0.00
CA ALA A 20 6.84 -23.21 1.31
C ALA A 20 7.16 -24.70 1.54
N ARG A 21 6.90 -25.56 0.55
CA ARG A 21 7.26 -26.99 0.55
C ARG A 21 8.77 -27.19 0.68
N ARG A 22 9.58 -26.41 -0.04
CA ARG A 22 11.07 -26.46 0.01
C ARG A 22 11.62 -26.13 1.41
N ARG A 23 10.85 -25.39 2.22
CA ARG A 23 11.19 -25.00 3.60
C ARG A 23 10.49 -25.83 4.69
N GLY A 24 9.66 -26.81 4.31
CA GLY A 24 8.88 -27.62 5.27
C GLY A 24 7.83 -26.83 6.06
N MET A 25 7.32 -25.72 5.52
CA MET A 25 6.36 -24.82 6.19
C MET A 25 5.06 -24.66 5.40
N SER A 26 4.03 -24.09 6.02
CA SER A 26 2.78 -23.76 5.31
C SER A 26 2.95 -22.52 4.42
N ALA A 27 2.23 -22.50 3.28
CA ALA A 27 2.16 -21.33 2.41
C ALA A 27 1.77 -20.05 3.17
N ALA A 28 0.85 -20.15 4.14
CA ALA A 28 0.45 -19.01 4.97
C ALA A 28 1.57 -18.53 5.92
N ALA A 29 2.47 -19.40 6.39
CA ALA A 29 3.65 -18.98 7.14
C ALA A 29 4.66 -18.28 6.21
N TRP A 30 4.95 -18.89 5.06
CA TRP A 30 5.86 -18.32 4.07
C TRP A 30 5.43 -16.94 3.56
N VAL A 31 4.14 -16.79 3.22
CA VAL A 31 3.58 -15.50 2.79
C VAL A 31 3.70 -14.45 3.89
N ARG A 32 3.52 -14.81 5.17
CA ARG A 32 3.77 -13.88 6.29
C ARG A 32 5.24 -13.49 6.41
N GLU A 33 6.18 -14.43 6.29
CA GLU A 33 7.63 -14.12 6.27
C GLU A 33 7.97 -13.15 5.14
N ARG A 34 7.37 -13.31 3.95
CA ARG A 34 7.64 -12.43 2.81
C ARG A 34 6.97 -11.08 2.92
N ILE A 35 5.71 -11.00 3.35
CA ILE A 35 5.04 -9.72 3.59
C ILE A 35 5.78 -8.94 4.70
N ALA A 36 6.18 -9.60 5.79
CA ALA A 36 6.95 -8.97 6.87
C ALA A 36 8.34 -8.46 6.43
N ALA A 37 8.91 -8.98 5.33
CA ALA A 37 10.16 -8.49 4.74
C ALA A 37 9.98 -7.28 3.81
N TYR A 38 8.74 -6.92 3.43
CA TYR A 38 8.41 -5.73 2.64
C TYR A 38 7.66 -4.65 3.44
N LEU A 39 7.06 -5.00 4.58
CA LEU A 39 6.51 -4.02 5.51
C LEU A 39 7.63 -3.26 6.25
N PRO A 40 7.45 -1.96 6.55
CA PRO A 40 8.36 -1.25 7.44
C PRO A 40 8.38 -1.90 8.83
N ALA A 41 9.52 -1.85 9.51
CA ALA A 41 9.75 -2.56 10.77
C ALA A 41 9.00 -1.99 12.01
N SER A 42 8.02 -1.10 11.80
CA SER A 42 7.22 -0.46 12.85
C SER A 42 5.81 -0.16 12.33
N PRO A 43 4.73 -0.35 13.12
CA PRO A 43 3.37 -0.08 12.69
C PRO A 43 3.04 1.43 12.62
N PRO A 44 2.11 1.85 11.75
CA PRO A 44 1.68 3.24 11.66
C PRO A 44 0.85 3.70 12.88
N PRO A 45 0.86 5.01 13.21
CA PRO A 45 0.08 5.58 14.31
C PRO A 45 -1.44 5.62 14.03
N PRO A 46 -2.29 5.74 15.07
CA PRO A 46 -3.76 5.70 14.93
C PRO A 46 -4.35 6.91 14.17
N ALA A 47 -5.50 6.67 13.53
CA ALA A 47 -6.13 7.52 12.52
C ALA A 47 -6.67 8.88 13.02
N GLY A 48 -6.81 9.85 12.10
CA GLY A 48 -7.36 11.18 12.45
C GLY A 48 -7.50 12.23 11.34
N ARG A 49 -7.29 11.95 10.05
CA ARG A 49 -7.40 12.97 8.99
C ARG A 49 -7.84 12.36 7.66
N ARG A 50 -8.93 12.87 7.08
CA ARG A 50 -9.58 12.25 5.91
C ARG A 50 -9.54 13.05 4.60
N VAL A 51 -8.83 12.53 3.61
CA VAL A 51 -9.22 12.57 2.19
C VAL A 51 -9.53 11.00 1.78
N PHE A 52 -9.23 9.94 0.90
CA PHE A 52 -8.69 9.27 -0.41
C PHE A 52 -9.03 9.63 -1.98
N HIS A 53 -8.07 9.92 -2.89
CA HIS A 53 -8.30 10.04 -4.39
C HIS A 53 -7.31 9.22 -5.23
N ALA A 54 -6.30 8.62 -4.61
CA ALA A 54 -5.17 8.02 -5.31
C ALA A 54 -5.48 6.68 -6.02
N MET A 55 -6.74 6.49 -6.44
CA MET A 55 -7.27 5.34 -7.17
C MET A 55 -6.85 5.37 -8.65
N GLY A 56 -5.54 5.42 -8.91
CA GLY A 56 -4.99 5.41 -10.27
C GLY A 56 -3.46 5.57 -10.37
N ILE A 57 -2.80 6.24 -9.43
CA ILE A 57 -1.36 6.59 -9.54
C ILE A 57 -0.43 5.46 -9.01
N GLY A 58 -1.01 4.31 -8.63
CA GLY A 58 -0.28 3.09 -8.26
C GLY A 58 0.47 2.41 -9.42
N GLY A 59 0.28 2.84 -10.67
CA GLY A 59 1.06 2.40 -11.84
C GLY A 59 2.53 2.87 -11.86
N SER A 60 3.10 3.14 -10.68
CA SER A 60 4.39 3.83 -10.48
C SER A 60 5.34 3.10 -9.51
N GLY A 61 4.89 2.04 -8.83
CA GLY A 61 5.70 1.29 -7.87
C GLY A 61 5.97 1.99 -6.54
N ARG A 62 5.29 3.10 -6.22
CA ARG A 62 5.37 3.80 -4.92
C ARG A 62 4.25 3.34 -3.97
N SER A 63 4.57 3.25 -2.68
CA SER A 63 3.74 2.62 -1.64
C SER A 63 2.88 3.60 -0.81
N ASP A 64 3.23 4.87 -0.82
CA ASP A 64 2.65 5.97 -0.03
C ASP A 64 1.16 6.22 -0.34
N ILE A 65 0.74 5.94 -1.57
CA ILE A 65 -0.65 6.02 -2.05
C ILE A 65 -1.64 5.22 -1.18
N SER A 66 -1.26 4.04 -0.71
CA SER A 66 -2.12 3.17 0.11
C SER A 66 -2.08 3.51 1.60
N GLU A 67 -1.14 4.34 2.03
CA GLU A 67 -0.97 4.78 3.43
C GLU A 67 -1.67 6.13 3.63
N ARG A 68 -1.37 7.08 2.75
CA ARG A 68 -2.12 8.34 2.61
C ARG A 68 -3.49 8.11 1.98
N MET A 69 -3.92 6.88 1.75
CA MET A 69 -5.28 6.60 1.28
C MET A 69 -6.29 7.29 2.20
N GLU A 70 -6.23 7.14 3.52
CA GLU A 70 -7.19 7.88 4.35
C GLU A 70 -7.04 9.41 4.20
N GLU A 71 -5.89 9.97 3.80
CA GLU A 71 -5.67 11.42 3.58
C GLU A 71 -6.06 11.99 2.18
N ILE A 72 -6.74 11.30 1.23
CA ILE A 72 -6.93 11.77 -0.19
C ILE A 72 -8.35 12.20 -0.94
N LEU A 73 -9.76 12.08 -0.90
CA LEU A 73 -11.19 11.67 -0.36
C LEU A 73 -12.13 12.60 0.45
N ALA A 74 -12.39 12.42 1.75
CA ALA A 74 -13.38 13.21 2.48
C ALA A 74 -13.08 14.73 2.54
N GLY A 75 -11.87 15.19 2.26
CA GLY A 75 -11.65 16.59 1.86
C GLY A 75 -12.22 16.96 0.48
N TYR A 76 -12.62 16.04 -0.41
CA TYR A 76 -13.65 16.27 -1.46
C TYR A 76 -15.07 16.31 -0.89
N ALA A 77 -15.36 15.64 0.24
CA ALA A 77 -16.56 15.97 1.00
C ALA A 77 -16.46 17.38 1.64
N GLU A 78 -15.26 17.98 1.70
CA GLU A 78 -14.99 19.41 1.92
C GLU A 78 -14.70 20.22 0.62
N GLY A 79 -14.72 19.60 -0.57
CA GLY A 79 -14.48 20.24 -1.88
C GLY A 79 -13.02 20.56 -2.31
N ARG A 80 -11.99 19.88 -1.80
CA ARG A 80 -10.54 20.16 -2.03
C ARG A 80 -9.74 18.96 -2.57
N ASP A 81 -8.71 19.22 -3.39
CA ASP A 81 -7.92 18.22 -4.15
C ASP A 81 -6.43 18.21 -3.79
N ILE A 82 -6.07 17.38 -2.80
CA ILE A 82 -4.71 17.36 -2.25
C ILE A 82 -3.65 16.86 -3.24
N LEU A 83 -3.95 15.89 -4.12
CA LEU A 83 -2.94 15.40 -5.08
C LEU A 83 -2.54 16.49 -6.05
N ARG A 84 -3.53 17.21 -6.57
CA ARG A 84 -3.32 18.31 -7.50
C ARG A 84 -2.58 19.47 -6.84
N GLU A 85 -2.94 19.83 -5.61
CA GLU A 85 -2.23 20.84 -4.83
C GLU A 85 -0.75 20.50 -4.57
N GLU A 86 -0.42 19.21 -4.43
CA GLU A 86 0.97 18.75 -4.27
C GLU A 86 1.74 18.70 -5.60
N GLU A 87 1.11 18.26 -6.70
CA GLU A 87 1.69 18.29 -8.04
C GLU A 87 2.02 19.73 -8.46
N GLU A 88 1.10 20.68 -8.24
CA GLU A 88 1.31 22.09 -8.56
C GLU A 88 2.39 22.76 -7.69
N ARG A 89 2.63 22.27 -6.45
CA ARG A 89 3.78 22.70 -5.61
C ARG A 89 5.10 22.12 -6.12
N GLN A 90 5.15 20.82 -6.41
CA GLN A 90 6.35 20.16 -6.92
C GLN A 90 6.78 20.76 -8.27
N ARG A 91 5.82 21.11 -9.14
CA ARG A 91 6.07 21.79 -10.42
C ARG A 91 6.53 23.26 -10.29
N ARG A 92 6.44 23.87 -9.11
CA ARG A 92 7.04 25.19 -8.83
C ARG A 92 8.46 25.10 -8.27
N GLY A 93 8.79 24.00 -7.58
CA GLY A 93 10.10 23.79 -6.94
C GLY A 93 10.39 24.73 -5.76
N PRO A 94 11.52 24.53 -5.06
CA PRO A 94 11.99 25.47 -4.05
C PRO A 94 12.67 26.68 -4.72
N ALA A 95 11.95 27.78 -4.82
CA ALA A 95 12.55 29.09 -5.06
C ALA A 95 13.08 29.66 -3.72
N THR A 96 14.26 30.29 -3.79
CA THR A 96 15.02 30.86 -2.65
C THR A 96 14.42 32.17 -2.14
#